data_AF-A0A7V3J3C1-F1
#
_entry.id   AF-A0A7V3J3C1-F1
#
_cell.length_a   1.000
_cell.length_b   1.000
_cell.length_c   1.000
_cell.angle_alpha   90.00
_cell.angle_beta   90.00
_cell.angle_gamma   90.00
#
_symmetry.space_group_name_H-M   'P 1'
#
loop_
_entity.id
_entity.type
_entity.pdbx_description
1 polymer ?
#
loop_
_entity_poly.entity_id
_entity_poly.type
_entity_poly.pdbx_seq_one_letter_code
_entity_poly.pdbx_strand_id
1 'polypeptide(L)'
;MSSHARKLRVVTDTEPDDDGLEGADLPELAAVANQYHGLASVAKRNQVDAAWHSGRALNAAKELCKHGEWLPWLAENFNGSERTARVYMQIFMSYRQRAADMTSESVREALKAIQEADQPDVADVIKAWEQGHWRTSAPSNFNAFCTATYGRKAAAARRVVVAKLLDQGRTIGQIAEQTGARYGTARQDVEIIRGPGKKTKKKAPADPATAEKRKRREQLGEIRDRHARRLYEAMCNAPRNAVNTPMLNRATKAVQALAELAALDPEVAASQVPAVRCREYSGCAGLAEWLMKFIEFCDDRRRLETPALDHLRWTPEASLGSDTPRAEQGAVLARAVVDLLASHGPATEAELGVGIATGDIGRVLRSLVTAKRINVDQTGGTRVYRLCPINETERSHVPERRRTEP
;
A
#
# COMPACT_ATOMS: atom_id res chain seq x y z
N MET A 1 25.12 -1.45 21.14
CA MET A 1 23.74 -1.87 20.82
C MET A 1 22.91 -0.61 20.72
N SER A 2 21.96 -0.53 19.78
CA SER A 2 21.43 0.71 19.19
C SER A 2 22.42 1.30 18.15
N SER A 3 22.11 1.68 16.90
CA SER A 3 20.88 1.76 16.12
C SER A 3 21.11 2.77 14.98
N HIS A 4 20.59 2.45 13.80
CA HIS A 4 20.04 3.33 12.75
C HIS A 4 20.79 3.50 11.42
N ALA A 5 20.02 3.11 10.39
CA ALA A 5 19.70 3.90 9.20
C ALA A 5 20.78 4.01 8.13
N ARG A 6 20.81 3.05 7.20
CA ARG A 6 21.42 3.28 5.89
C ARG A 6 20.36 3.37 4.80
N LYS A 7 20.03 4.65 4.55
CA LYS A 7 19.28 5.21 3.43
C LYS A 7 19.50 4.47 2.11
N LEU A 8 18.36 4.10 1.53
CA LEU A 8 18.13 3.65 0.17
C LEU A 8 18.76 4.62 -0.84
N ARG A 9 19.42 4.04 -1.86
CA ARG A 9 19.73 4.73 -3.12
C ARG A 9 19.08 3.93 -4.24
N VAL A 10 18.05 4.56 -4.81
CA VAL A 10 17.29 4.13 -5.98
C VAL A 10 18.21 4.23 -7.20
N VAL A 11 18.25 3.18 -8.01
CA VAL A 11 18.80 3.18 -9.38
C VAL A 11 17.60 3.11 -10.30
N THR A 12 17.44 4.16 -11.11
CA THR A 12 16.43 4.37 -12.15
C THR A 12 17.19 4.35 -13.47
N ASP A 13 17.46 3.18 -14.05
CA ASP A 13 18.20 3.09 -15.33
C ASP A 13 17.64 1.93 -16.19
N THR A 14 16.31 1.83 -16.29
CA THR A 14 15.67 1.33 -17.52
C THR A 14 15.07 2.58 -18.14
N GLU A 15 15.64 3.05 -19.24
CA GLU A 15 14.97 4.05 -20.05
C GLU A 15 13.58 3.48 -20.40
N PRO A 16 12.48 4.21 -20.12
CA PRO A 16 11.16 3.75 -20.48
C PRO A 16 11.18 3.52 -21.99
N ASP A 17 10.86 2.29 -22.42
CA ASP A 17 10.60 2.02 -23.83
C ASP A 17 9.60 3.07 -24.32
N ASP A 18 10.03 3.89 -25.29
CA ASP A 18 9.25 4.95 -25.93
C ASP A 18 7.80 4.47 -26.11
N ASP A 19 6.87 5.08 -25.38
CA ASP A 19 5.53 4.56 -25.09
C ASP A 19 4.60 4.49 -26.33
N GLY A 20 5.17 4.52 -27.54
CA GLY A 20 4.46 4.61 -28.81
C GLY A 20 3.82 5.98 -29.02
N LEU A 21 4.33 7.02 -28.35
CA LEU A 21 3.78 8.38 -28.46
C LEU A 21 4.22 9.08 -29.75
N GLU A 22 5.19 8.53 -30.50
CA GLU A 22 5.54 8.99 -31.84
C GLU A 22 4.40 8.73 -32.83
N GLY A 23 3.66 9.80 -33.19
CA GLY A 23 2.60 9.77 -34.20
C GLY A 23 1.18 9.88 -33.67
N ALA A 24 0.98 9.94 -32.34
CA ALA A 24 -0.33 10.19 -31.74
C ALA A 24 -0.81 11.62 -31.99
N ASP A 25 -2.12 11.80 -32.15
CA ASP A 25 -2.71 13.13 -32.33
C ASP A 25 -2.81 13.93 -31.00
N LEU A 26 -3.04 15.24 -31.09
CA LEU A 26 -3.13 16.10 -29.90
C LEU A 26 -4.22 15.65 -28.90
N PRO A 27 -5.44 15.28 -29.34
CA PRO A 27 -6.46 14.68 -28.47
C PRO A 27 -6.00 13.40 -27.73
N GLU A 28 -5.35 12.47 -28.41
CA GLU A 28 -4.85 11.22 -27.83
C GLU A 28 -3.78 11.48 -26.77
N LEU A 29 -2.81 12.34 -27.08
CA LEU A 29 -1.78 12.77 -26.12
C LEU A 29 -2.40 13.43 -24.88
N ALA A 30 -3.44 14.25 -25.06
CA ALA A 30 -4.15 14.87 -23.95
C ALA A 30 -4.88 13.83 -23.08
N ALA A 31 -5.49 12.80 -23.68
CA ALA A 31 -6.14 11.71 -22.96
C ALA A 31 -5.13 10.91 -22.11
N VAL A 32 -3.99 10.54 -22.71
CA VAL A 32 -2.90 9.82 -22.02
C VAL A 32 -2.32 10.66 -20.88
N ALA A 33 -2.07 11.95 -21.10
CA ALA A 33 -1.58 12.85 -20.06
C ALA A 33 -2.56 12.96 -18.87
N ASN A 34 -3.86 13.08 -19.14
CA ASN A 34 -4.89 13.14 -18.09
C ASN A 34 -5.02 11.81 -17.33
N GLN A 35 -4.87 10.67 -18.02
CA GLN A 35 -4.84 9.35 -17.38
C GLN A 35 -3.67 9.23 -16.40
N TYR A 36 -2.44 9.56 -16.84
CA TYR A 36 -1.28 9.52 -15.96
C TYR A 36 -1.34 10.54 -14.83
N HIS A 37 -1.95 11.71 -15.07
CA HIS A 37 -2.24 12.67 -14.01
C HIS A 37 -3.19 12.07 -12.95
N GLY A 38 -4.26 11.40 -13.37
CA GLY A 38 -5.17 10.69 -12.46
C GLY A 38 -4.46 9.62 -11.62
N LEU A 39 -3.62 8.80 -12.25
CA LEU A 39 -2.81 7.79 -11.56
C LEU A 39 -1.84 8.41 -10.55
N ALA A 40 -1.17 9.50 -10.92
CA ALA A 40 -0.28 10.23 -10.02
C ALA A 40 -1.06 10.76 -8.81
N SER A 41 -2.24 11.33 -9.01
CA SER A 41 -3.08 11.86 -7.93
C SER A 41 -3.54 10.77 -6.95
N VAL A 42 -3.95 9.60 -7.43
CA VAL A 42 -4.28 8.45 -6.58
C VAL A 42 -3.05 7.96 -5.80
N ALA A 43 -1.91 7.81 -6.47
CA ALA A 43 -0.68 7.36 -5.83
C ALA A 43 -0.21 8.30 -4.71
N LYS A 44 -0.38 9.62 -4.89
CA LYS A 44 -0.05 10.58 -3.83
C LYS A 44 -1.03 10.49 -2.64
N ARG A 45 -2.33 10.29 -2.86
CA ARG A 45 -3.32 10.05 -1.77
C ARG A 45 -2.97 8.81 -0.96
N ASN A 46 -2.72 7.69 -1.66
CA ASN A 46 -2.30 6.45 -1.03
C ASN A 46 -1.01 6.63 -0.21
N GLN A 47 -0.10 7.52 -0.65
CA GLN A 47 1.10 7.86 0.11
C GLN A 47 0.77 8.56 1.44
N VAL A 48 -0.20 9.47 1.45
CA VAL A 48 -0.66 10.15 2.68
C VAL A 48 -1.31 9.17 3.63
N ASP A 49 -2.16 8.28 3.13
CA ASP A 49 -2.84 7.26 3.94
C ASP A 49 -1.83 6.28 4.55
N ALA A 50 -0.90 5.78 3.74
CA ALA A 50 0.19 4.93 4.22
C ALA A 50 1.05 5.63 5.29
N ALA A 51 1.33 6.93 5.11
CA ALA A 51 2.04 7.74 6.11
C ALA A 51 1.23 7.89 7.41
N TRP A 52 -0.09 8.06 7.31
CA TRP A 52 -0.99 8.13 8.46
C TRP A 52 -1.02 6.83 9.25
N HIS A 53 -1.24 5.69 8.59
CA HIS A 53 -1.24 4.37 9.24
C HIS A 53 0.12 4.05 9.86
N SER A 54 1.21 4.39 9.17
CA SER A 54 2.56 4.28 9.73
C SER A 54 2.71 5.14 10.99
N GLY A 55 2.21 6.37 10.97
CA GLY A 55 2.21 7.26 12.13
C GLY A 55 1.43 6.72 13.32
N ARG A 56 0.28 6.08 13.07
CA ARG A 56 -0.52 5.39 14.09
C ARG A 56 0.29 4.27 14.74
N ALA A 57 0.85 3.38 13.93
CA ALA A 57 1.65 2.25 14.41
C ALA A 57 2.89 2.70 15.18
N LEU A 58 3.59 3.73 14.70
CA LEU A 58 4.77 4.29 15.36
C LEU A 58 4.44 4.94 16.72
N ASN A 59 3.29 5.60 16.86
CA ASN A 59 2.87 6.14 18.16
C ASN A 59 2.53 5.03 19.14
N ALA A 60 1.78 4.01 18.72
CA ALA A 60 1.48 2.84 19.56
C ALA A 60 2.78 2.11 19.99
N ALA A 61 3.72 1.90 19.07
CA ALA A 61 5.02 1.32 19.39
C ALA A 61 5.83 2.17 20.39
N LYS A 62 5.78 3.50 20.27
CA LYS A 62 6.47 4.41 21.18
C LYS A 62 5.90 4.35 22.60
N GLU A 63 4.60 4.15 22.77
CA GLU A 63 3.96 3.99 24.08
C GLU A 63 4.38 2.71 24.79
N LEU A 64 4.73 1.66 24.03
CA LEU A 64 5.21 0.38 24.57
C LEU A 64 6.71 0.38 24.91
N CYS A 65 7.48 1.32 24.37
CA CYS A 65 8.92 1.41 24.62
C CYS A 65 9.23 2.11 25.96
N LYS A 66 10.19 1.59 26.72
CA LYS A 66 10.70 2.29 27.91
C LYS A 66 11.46 3.56 27.53
N HIS A 67 11.61 4.47 28.49
CA HIS A 67 12.43 5.66 28.31
C HIS A 67 13.85 5.28 27.84
N GLY A 68 14.28 5.88 26.72
CA GLY A 68 15.59 5.63 26.11
C GLY A 68 15.64 4.48 25.09
N GLU A 69 14.65 3.58 25.06
CA GLU A 69 14.66 2.42 24.16
C GLU A 69 14.07 2.70 22.77
N TRP A 70 13.34 3.81 22.61
CA TRP A 70 12.66 4.18 21.37
C TRP A 70 13.60 4.30 20.15
N LEU A 71 14.71 5.03 20.30
CA LEU A 71 15.67 5.20 19.20
C LEU A 71 16.34 3.87 18.83
N PRO A 72 16.82 3.03 19.77
CA PRO A 72 17.24 1.67 19.46
C PRO A 72 16.25 0.87 18.63
N TRP A 73 15.01 0.80 19.11
CA TRP A 73 13.94 0.02 18.49
C TRP A 73 13.64 0.51 17.07
N LEU A 74 13.53 1.82 16.89
CA LEU A 74 13.16 2.42 15.60
C LEU A 74 14.18 2.08 14.49
N ALA A 75 15.46 1.83 14.82
CA ALA A 75 16.47 1.48 13.80
C ALA A 75 16.30 0.11 13.23
N GLU A 76 15.96 -0.78 14.14
CA GLU A 76 15.93 -2.21 13.90
C GLU A 76 14.61 -2.55 13.20
N ASN A 77 13.54 -1.79 13.49
CA ASN A 77 12.18 -2.12 13.08
C ASN A 77 11.60 -1.20 11.99
N PHE A 78 12.16 0.00 11.77
CA PHE A 78 11.64 0.94 10.77
C PHE A 78 12.66 1.25 9.66
N ASN A 79 12.27 0.96 8.41
CA ASN A 79 13.13 1.17 7.23
C ASN A 79 13.30 2.65 6.81
N GLY A 80 12.68 3.58 7.53
CA GLY A 80 12.81 5.02 7.30
C GLY A 80 13.82 5.70 8.22
N SER A 81 14.00 7.01 8.02
CA SER A 81 14.80 7.81 8.95
C SER A 81 13.99 8.18 10.19
N GLU A 82 14.67 8.49 11.30
CA GLU A 82 14.00 9.03 12.49
C GLU A 82 13.16 10.28 12.17
N ARG A 83 13.67 11.14 11.27
CA ARG A 83 12.93 12.30 10.76
C ARG A 83 11.64 11.89 10.06
N THR A 84 11.68 10.85 9.22
CA THR A 84 10.50 10.31 8.53
C THR A 84 9.48 9.75 9.53
N ALA A 85 9.95 9.01 10.54
CA ALA A 85 9.09 8.48 11.59
C ALA A 85 8.37 9.60 12.35
N ARG A 86 9.10 10.64 12.77
CA ARG A 86 8.50 11.81 13.44
C ARG A 86 7.45 12.51 12.56
N VAL A 87 7.73 12.65 11.26
CA VAL A 87 6.78 13.23 10.29
C VAL A 87 5.50 12.41 10.23
N TYR A 88 5.59 11.09 10.09
CA TYR A 88 4.42 10.21 10.04
C TYR A 88 3.62 10.26 11.34
N MET A 89 4.29 10.21 12.49
CA MET A 89 3.65 10.35 13.80
C MET A 89 2.91 11.69 13.97
N GLN A 90 3.50 12.78 13.46
CA GLN A 90 2.88 14.10 13.47
C GLN A 90 1.66 14.17 12.56
N ILE A 91 1.73 13.56 11.36
CA ILE A 91 0.58 13.44 10.46
C ILE A 91 -0.57 12.75 11.18
N PHE A 92 -0.34 11.58 11.78
CA PHE A 92 -1.37 10.84 12.53
C PHE A 92 -1.99 11.67 13.68
N MET A 93 -1.17 12.31 14.50
CA MET A 93 -1.63 13.12 15.63
C MET A 93 -2.48 14.33 15.20
N SER A 94 -2.17 14.91 14.05
CA SER A 94 -2.88 16.09 13.53
C SER A 94 -4.17 15.71 12.78
N TYR A 95 -4.17 14.56 12.11
CA TYR A 95 -5.29 14.05 11.33
C TYR A 95 -6.50 13.67 12.20
N ARG A 96 -6.27 13.25 13.47
CA ARG A 96 -7.35 12.93 14.44
C ARG A 96 -8.29 14.11 14.72
N GLN A 97 -7.88 15.34 14.40
CA GLN A 97 -8.70 16.54 14.56
C GLN A 97 -9.38 17.01 13.27
N ARG A 98 -8.99 16.53 12.07
CA ARG A 98 -9.31 17.20 10.79
C ARG A 98 -9.49 16.27 9.58
N ALA A 99 -9.81 15.00 9.79
CA ALA A 99 -10.01 14.00 8.73
C ALA A 99 -11.06 14.39 7.66
N ALA A 100 -11.96 15.34 7.94
CA ALA A 100 -12.97 15.81 6.99
C ALA A 100 -12.44 16.84 5.96
N ASP A 101 -11.36 17.57 6.27
CA ASP A 101 -10.92 18.73 5.48
C ASP A 101 -9.64 18.48 4.67
N MET A 102 -8.98 17.33 4.87
CA MET A 102 -7.74 17.01 4.18
C MET A 102 -7.99 16.38 2.81
N THR A 103 -8.28 17.23 1.82
CA THR A 103 -8.20 16.92 0.37
C THR A 103 -6.76 16.93 -0.17
N SER A 104 -5.75 17.05 0.70
CA SER A 104 -4.35 17.26 0.31
C SER A 104 -3.83 16.08 -0.51
N GLU A 105 -3.30 16.39 -1.70
CA GLU A 105 -2.86 15.36 -2.63
C GLU A 105 -1.56 14.70 -2.19
N SER A 106 -0.65 15.39 -1.49
CA SER A 106 0.68 14.84 -1.13
C SER A 106 1.07 14.97 0.36
N VAL A 107 2.02 14.15 0.83
CA VAL A 107 2.55 14.21 2.22
C VAL A 107 3.12 15.60 2.57
N ARG A 108 3.71 16.28 1.59
CA ARG A 108 4.25 17.63 1.78
C ARG A 108 3.13 18.66 1.95
N GLU A 109 2.07 18.56 1.16
CA GLU A 109 0.89 19.42 1.29
C GLU A 109 0.12 19.11 2.57
N ALA A 110 0.00 17.85 2.96
CA ALA A 110 -0.55 17.45 4.25
C ALA A 110 0.22 18.11 5.41
N LEU A 111 1.55 18.06 5.39
CA LEU A 111 2.38 18.78 6.37
C LEU A 111 2.21 20.30 6.30
N LYS A 112 2.08 20.86 5.10
CA LYS A 112 1.85 22.30 4.91
C LYS A 112 0.50 22.72 5.48
N ALA A 113 -0.56 21.97 5.21
CA ALA A 113 -1.89 22.19 5.75
C ALA A 113 -1.91 22.07 7.28
N ILE A 114 -1.18 21.09 7.85
CA ILE A 114 -0.98 21.00 9.31
C ILE A 114 -0.27 22.25 9.84
N GLN A 115 0.77 22.72 9.17
CA GLN A 115 1.50 23.92 9.58
C GLN A 115 0.66 25.20 9.46
N GLU A 116 -0.06 25.39 8.37
CA GLU A 116 -0.94 26.54 8.12
C GLU A 116 -2.08 26.56 9.14
N ALA A 117 -2.70 25.41 9.40
CA ALA A 117 -3.80 25.32 10.34
C ALA A 117 -3.36 25.36 11.83
N ASP A 118 -2.05 25.22 12.10
CA ASP A 118 -1.42 25.48 13.40
C ASP A 118 -0.92 26.93 13.55
N GLN A 119 -1.01 27.75 12.50
CA GLN A 119 -0.79 29.19 12.65
C GLN A 119 -2.02 29.84 13.30
N PRO A 120 -1.84 30.89 14.11
CA PRO A 120 -2.93 31.73 14.57
C PRO A 120 -3.42 32.59 13.41
N ASP A 121 -4.70 32.95 13.41
CA ASP A 121 -5.21 33.91 12.43
C ASP A 121 -4.47 35.24 12.60
N VAL A 122 -3.79 35.66 11.53
CA VAL A 122 -2.98 36.89 11.48
C VAL A 122 -3.85 38.12 11.74
N ALA A 123 -5.06 38.15 11.20
CA ALA A 123 -5.98 39.28 11.38
C ALA A 123 -6.41 39.40 12.85
N ASP A 124 -6.74 38.28 13.48
CA ASP A 124 -7.11 38.25 14.90
C ASP A 124 -5.95 38.67 15.81
N VAL A 125 -4.74 38.19 15.53
CA VAL A 125 -3.54 38.55 16.30
C VAL A 125 -3.25 40.04 16.19
N ILE A 126 -3.32 40.61 14.99
CA ILE A 126 -3.09 42.03 14.75
C ILE A 126 -4.18 42.86 15.43
N LYS A 127 -5.44 42.46 15.28
CA LYS A 127 -6.58 43.14 15.92
C LYS A 127 -6.46 43.12 17.45
N ALA A 128 -6.12 41.99 18.05
CA ALA A 128 -5.90 41.86 19.48
C ALA A 128 -4.73 42.73 19.98
N TRP A 129 -3.68 42.88 19.17
CA TRP A 129 -2.55 43.76 19.46
C TRP A 129 -2.94 45.24 19.42
N GLU A 130 -3.62 45.68 18.34
CA GLU A 130 -4.01 47.08 18.11
C GLU A 130 -5.04 47.58 19.11
N GLN A 131 -6.00 46.72 19.46
CA GLN A 131 -7.05 47.05 20.44
C GLN A 131 -6.50 47.11 21.88
N GLY A 132 -5.24 46.71 22.09
CA GLY A 132 -4.60 46.80 23.41
C GLY A 132 -5.25 45.90 24.46
N HIS A 133 -6.01 44.88 24.08
CA HIS A 133 -6.68 43.96 25.00
C HIS A 133 -5.72 43.27 25.98
N TRP A 134 -4.47 43.06 25.54
CA TRP A 134 -3.39 42.53 26.36
C TRP A 134 -2.87 43.49 27.44
N ARG A 135 -3.17 44.79 27.34
CA ARG A 135 -2.78 45.80 28.35
C ARG A 135 -3.72 45.81 29.56
N THR A 136 -4.98 45.44 29.35
CA THR A 136 -6.04 45.46 30.38
C THR A 136 -6.36 44.07 30.93
N SER A 137 -5.96 43.00 30.23
CA SER A 137 -6.08 41.63 30.71
C SER A 137 -4.82 41.20 31.47
N ALA A 138 -4.99 40.49 32.58
CA ALA A 138 -3.88 39.75 33.18
C ALA A 138 -3.62 38.53 32.28
N PRO A 139 -2.39 38.34 31.78
CA PRO A 139 -1.14 39.04 32.13
C PRO A 139 -0.84 40.31 31.29
N SER A 140 -0.30 41.36 31.94
CA SER A 140 -0.10 42.73 31.40
C SER A 140 1.00 42.88 30.32
N ASN A 141 1.55 41.78 29.81
CA ASN A 141 2.47 41.81 28.68
C ASN A 141 1.99 40.90 27.56
N PHE A 142 2.22 41.36 26.33
CA PHE A 142 1.73 40.69 25.14
C PHE A 142 2.26 39.26 25.00
N ASN A 143 3.51 39.01 25.40
CA ASN A 143 4.07 37.66 25.39
C ASN A 143 3.26 36.65 26.24
N ALA A 144 2.85 37.07 27.42
CA ALA A 144 2.07 36.25 28.33
C ALA A 144 0.60 36.16 27.86
N PHE A 145 0.04 37.23 27.29
CA PHE A 145 -1.25 37.19 26.60
C PHE A 145 -1.23 36.16 25.45
N CYS A 146 -0.19 36.15 24.61
CA CYS A 146 -0.08 35.17 23.55
C CYS A 146 -0.04 33.73 24.09
N THR A 147 0.62 33.52 25.22
CA THR A 147 0.71 32.20 25.87
C THR A 147 -0.64 31.75 26.41
N ALA A 148 -1.40 32.65 27.02
CA ALA A 148 -2.73 32.35 27.56
C ALA A 148 -3.77 32.13 26.45
N THR A 149 -3.80 32.99 25.42
CA THR A 149 -4.83 32.99 24.38
C THR A 149 -4.57 31.96 23.29
N TYR A 150 -3.32 31.86 22.83
CA TYR A 150 -2.98 31.04 21.66
C TYR A 150 -2.28 29.72 22.02
N GLY A 151 -1.95 29.49 23.29
CA GLY A 151 -1.35 28.24 23.77
C GLY A 151 -0.11 27.83 22.98
N ARG A 152 -0.20 26.69 22.28
CA ARG A 152 0.89 26.17 21.42
C ARG A 152 1.26 27.13 20.26
N LYS A 153 0.31 27.98 19.83
CA LYS A 153 0.49 28.95 18.75
C LYS A 153 1.07 30.28 19.21
N ALA A 154 1.35 30.46 20.51
CA ALA A 154 1.82 31.71 21.10
C ALA A 154 3.07 32.28 20.42
N ALA A 155 4.04 31.43 20.08
CA ALA A 155 5.26 31.88 19.42
C ALA A 155 5.00 32.40 17.99
N ALA A 156 4.10 31.77 17.25
CA ALA A 156 3.69 32.24 15.93
C ALA A 156 2.92 33.57 16.02
N ALA A 157 2.00 33.70 16.99
CA ALA A 157 1.27 34.94 17.24
C ALA A 157 2.21 36.11 17.57
N ARG A 158 3.22 35.87 18.42
CA ARG A 158 4.25 36.90 18.69
C ARG A 158 5.00 37.31 17.43
N ARG A 159 5.40 36.35 16.58
CA ARG A 159 6.14 36.66 15.34
C ARG A 159 5.35 37.53 14.37
N VAL A 160 4.02 37.39 14.32
CA VAL A 160 3.16 38.29 13.51
C VAL A 160 3.33 39.75 13.97
N VAL A 161 3.28 40.00 15.28
CA VAL A 161 3.48 41.36 15.82
C VAL A 161 4.93 41.82 15.65
N VAL A 162 5.91 40.95 15.89
CA VAL A 162 7.33 41.27 15.66
C VAL A 162 7.58 41.67 14.21
N ALA A 163 6.98 40.97 13.23
CA ALA A 163 7.09 41.32 11.81
C ALA A 163 6.52 42.71 11.53
N LYS A 164 5.32 43.01 12.04
CA LYS A 164 4.71 44.34 11.92
C LYS A 164 5.57 45.45 12.54
N LEU A 165 6.21 45.19 13.68
CA LEU A 165 7.11 46.15 14.33
C LEU A 165 8.42 46.33 13.54
N LEU A 166 8.94 45.27 12.93
CA LEU A 166 10.10 45.36 12.02
C LEU A 166 9.80 46.22 10.80
N ASP A 167 8.61 46.06 10.20
CA ASP A 167 8.18 46.88 9.05
C ASP A 167 8.03 48.36 9.43
N GLN A 168 7.73 48.66 10.70
CA GLN A 168 7.74 50.01 11.28
C GLN A 168 9.15 50.53 11.63
N GLY A 169 10.21 49.79 11.29
CA GLY A 169 11.59 50.19 11.55
C GLY A 169 12.03 50.08 13.02
N ARG A 170 11.32 49.31 13.85
CA ARG A 170 11.67 49.14 15.27
C ARG A 170 12.94 48.31 15.45
N THR A 171 13.77 48.69 16.41
CA THR A 171 14.95 47.90 16.81
C THR A 171 14.54 46.70 17.68
N ILE A 172 15.43 45.70 17.82
CA ILE A 172 15.17 44.51 18.66
C ILE A 172 14.86 44.91 20.12
N GLY A 173 15.52 45.95 20.63
CA GLY A 173 15.26 46.47 21.99
C GLY A 173 13.84 47.04 22.12
N GLN A 174 13.41 47.87 21.17
CA GLN A 174 12.05 48.44 21.14
C GLN A 174 10.99 47.35 20.97
N ILE A 175 11.27 46.31 20.19
CA ILE A 175 10.38 45.15 20.02
C ILE A 175 10.24 44.38 21.33
N ALA A 176 11.35 44.11 22.03
CA ALA A 176 11.34 43.41 23.31
C ALA A 176 10.53 44.19 24.37
N GLU A 177 10.74 45.51 24.45
CA GLU A 177 10.00 46.40 25.34
C GLU A 177 8.50 46.41 25.03
N GLN A 178 8.11 46.61 23.76
CA GLN A 178 6.70 46.70 23.38
C GLN A 178 5.94 45.38 23.53
N THR A 179 6.58 44.25 23.22
CA THR A 179 5.95 42.92 23.36
C THR A 179 6.04 42.35 24.79
N GLY A 180 6.85 42.97 25.66
CA GLY A 180 7.22 42.44 26.97
C GLY A 180 7.94 41.08 26.90
N ALA A 181 8.53 40.74 25.75
CA ALA A 181 9.38 39.57 25.60
C ALA A 181 10.80 39.87 26.11
N ARG A 182 11.51 38.84 26.63
CA ARG A 182 12.94 38.99 26.91
C ARG A 182 13.69 39.29 25.62
N TYR A 183 14.74 40.10 25.70
CA TYR A 183 15.56 40.48 24.53
C TYR A 183 16.00 39.28 23.68
N GLY A 184 16.45 38.19 24.32
CA GLY A 184 16.83 36.96 23.63
C GLY A 184 15.70 36.31 22.82
N THR A 185 14.47 36.36 23.33
CA THR A 185 13.28 35.84 22.64
C THR A 185 12.93 36.73 21.44
N ALA A 186 12.92 38.05 21.62
CA ALA A 186 12.68 39.00 20.52
C ALA A 186 13.74 38.84 19.41
N ARG A 187 15.02 38.69 19.77
CA ARG A 187 16.10 38.42 18.83
C ARG A 187 15.87 37.12 18.06
N GLN A 188 15.50 36.03 18.74
CA GLN A 188 15.21 34.76 18.10
C GLN A 188 14.04 34.86 17.12
N ASP A 189 12.97 35.57 17.49
CA ASP A 189 11.82 35.77 16.60
C ASP A 189 12.20 36.61 15.36
N VAL A 190 13.02 37.65 15.51
CA VAL A 190 13.56 38.45 14.40
C VAL A 190 14.47 37.60 13.49
N GLU A 191 15.32 36.75 14.04
CA GLU A 191 16.18 35.84 13.26
C GLU A 191 15.35 34.82 12.46
N ILE A 192 14.24 34.33 13.04
CA ILE A 192 13.32 33.44 12.33
C ILE A 192 12.62 34.17 11.18
N ILE A 193 12.14 35.39 11.41
CA ILE A 193 11.43 36.21 10.40
C ILE A 193 12.35 36.59 9.24
N ARG A 194 13.60 36.99 9.54
CA ARG A 194 14.61 37.31 8.51
C ARG A 194 15.09 36.07 7.74
N GLY A 195 14.75 34.88 8.23
CA GLY A 195 15.24 33.60 7.71
C GLY A 195 16.71 33.37 8.04
N PRO A 196 17.24 32.16 7.74
CA PRO A 196 18.67 31.91 7.87
C PRO A 196 19.39 32.83 6.90
N GLY A 197 19.99 33.90 7.43
CA GLY A 197 20.83 34.79 6.64
C GLY A 197 21.78 33.91 5.83
N LYS A 198 21.81 34.08 4.50
CA LYS A 198 22.63 33.29 3.58
C LYS A 198 24.08 33.34 4.06
N LYS A 199 24.48 32.41 4.93
CA LYS A 199 25.89 32.14 5.21
C LYS A 199 26.40 31.55 3.92
N THR A 200 27.17 32.33 3.17
CA THR A 200 27.92 31.88 1.99
C THR A 200 28.82 30.73 2.42
N LYS A 201 28.33 29.50 2.26
CA LYS A 201 29.12 28.29 2.56
C LYS A 201 30.27 28.24 1.57
N LYS A 202 31.48 28.54 2.03
CA LYS A 202 32.73 28.14 1.37
C LYS A 202 32.67 26.62 1.16
N LYS A 203 32.67 26.19 -0.10
CA LYS A 203 32.60 24.79 -0.52
C LYS A 203 33.82 24.04 0.03
N ALA A 204 33.61 23.15 0.99
CA ALA A 204 34.70 22.31 1.51
C ALA A 204 35.12 21.28 0.45
N PRO A 205 36.42 20.95 0.34
CA PRO A 205 36.92 19.95 -0.60
C PRO A 205 36.40 18.54 -0.28
N ALA A 206 36.19 17.73 -1.31
CA ALA A 206 35.59 16.40 -1.22
C ALA A 206 36.52 15.39 -0.53
N ASP A 207 35.95 14.62 0.41
CA ASP A 207 36.64 13.58 1.18
C ASP A 207 36.98 12.35 0.30
N PRO A 208 38.26 11.98 0.13
CA PRO A 208 38.70 10.84 -0.68
C PRO A 208 38.14 9.49 -0.24
N ALA A 209 37.76 9.32 1.04
CA ALA A 209 37.14 8.09 1.55
C ALA A 209 35.75 7.81 0.92
N THR A 210 35.14 8.82 0.32
CA THR A 210 33.84 8.71 -0.36
C THR A 210 33.96 8.13 -1.77
N ALA A 211 35.10 8.35 -2.43
CA ALA A 211 35.35 7.86 -3.79
C ALA A 211 35.56 6.34 -3.83
N GLU A 212 36.29 5.79 -2.86
CA GLU A 212 36.58 4.35 -2.82
C GLU A 212 35.37 3.51 -2.42
N LYS A 213 34.52 4.04 -1.53
CA LYS A 213 33.21 3.44 -1.21
C LYS A 213 32.27 3.44 -2.41
N ARG A 214 32.41 4.39 -3.33
CA ARG A 214 31.65 4.41 -4.59
C ARG A 214 32.12 3.29 -5.53
N LYS A 215 33.43 3.16 -5.74
CA LYS A 215 34.01 2.09 -6.57
C LYS A 215 33.65 0.68 -6.10
N ARG A 216 33.73 0.40 -4.79
CA ARG A 216 33.34 -0.92 -4.24
C ARG A 216 31.85 -1.25 -4.44
N ARG A 217 30.98 -0.24 -4.45
CA ARG A 217 29.54 -0.43 -4.70
C ARG A 217 29.26 -0.73 -6.16
N GLU A 218 29.95 -0.05 -7.07
CA GLU A 218 29.86 -0.30 -8.51
C GLU A 218 30.31 -1.74 -8.83
N GLN A 219 31.46 -2.19 -8.31
CA GLN A 219 31.97 -3.56 -8.53
C GLN A 219 31.03 -4.68 -8.04
N LEU A 220 30.36 -4.51 -6.91
CA LEU A 220 29.41 -5.51 -6.40
C LEU A 220 28.10 -5.55 -7.21
N GLY A 221 27.71 -4.45 -7.84
CA GLY A 221 26.58 -4.40 -8.78
C GLY A 221 26.87 -5.25 -10.01
N GLU A 222 28.03 -5.03 -10.63
CA GLU A 222 28.47 -5.77 -11.82
C GLU A 222 28.50 -7.30 -11.61
N ILE A 223 28.90 -7.76 -10.42
CA ILE A 223 28.95 -9.20 -10.09
C ILE A 223 27.53 -9.80 -10.07
N ARG A 224 26.54 -9.06 -9.56
CA ARG A 224 25.15 -9.54 -9.46
C ARG A 224 24.45 -9.60 -10.80
N ASP A 225 24.64 -8.58 -11.64
CA ASP A 225 24.09 -8.56 -12.99
C ASP A 225 24.63 -9.71 -13.84
N ARG A 226 25.92 -9.99 -13.72
CA ARG A 226 26.55 -11.14 -14.39
C ARG A 226 25.96 -12.48 -13.94
N HIS A 227 25.60 -12.62 -12.67
CA HIS A 227 24.96 -13.83 -12.15
C HIS A 227 23.52 -13.99 -12.67
N ALA A 228 22.75 -12.91 -12.70
CA ALA A 228 21.37 -12.92 -13.20
C ALA A 228 21.31 -13.30 -14.69
N ARG A 229 22.18 -12.73 -15.53
CA ARG A 229 22.26 -13.07 -16.97
C ARG A 229 22.60 -14.55 -17.21
N ARG A 230 23.55 -15.10 -16.45
CA ARG A 230 23.89 -16.54 -16.53
C ARG A 230 22.72 -17.44 -16.16
N LEU A 231 21.92 -17.07 -15.17
CA LEU A 231 20.72 -17.83 -14.80
C LEU A 231 19.66 -17.78 -15.90
N TYR A 232 19.49 -16.62 -16.55
CA TYR A 232 18.58 -16.47 -17.68
C TYR A 232 19.02 -17.29 -18.90
N GLU A 233 20.30 -17.22 -19.28
CA GLU A 233 20.86 -18.02 -20.36
C GLU A 233 20.72 -19.53 -20.08
N ALA A 234 20.94 -19.97 -18.84
CA ALA A 234 20.72 -21.35 -18.43
C ALA A 234 19.24 -21.78 -18.54
N MET A 235 18.29 -20.85 -18.33
CA MET A 235 16.87 -21.12 -18.53
C MET A 235 16.50 -21.28 -20.01
N CYS A 236 17.05 -20.43 -20.88
CA CYS A 236 16.80 -20.51 -22.32
C CYS A 236 17.41 -21.77 -22.97
N ASN A 237 18.50 -22.30 -22.40
CA ASN A 237 19.23 -23.45 -22.94
C ASN A 237 18.80 -24.81 -22.35
N ALA A 238 17.74 -24.87 -21.54
CA ALA A 238 17.26 -26.14 -20.98
C ALA A 238 16.67 -27.04 -22.08
N PRO A 239 17.00 -28.35 -22.14
CA PRO A 239 16.46 -29.28 -23.13
C PRO A 239 14.92 -29.32 -23.09
N ARG A 240 14.27 -29.43 -24.26
CA ARG A 240 12.79 -29.47 -24.41
C ARG A 240 12.09 -30.55 -23.58
N ASN A 241 12.83 -31.55 -23.10
CA ASN A 241 12.29 -32.73 -22.41
C ASN A 241 12.74 -32.77 -20.94
N ALA A 242 13.54 -31.81 -20.50
CA ALA A 242 14.05 -31.75 -19.13
C ALA A 242 13.20 -30.80 -18.31
N VAL A 243 12.68 -31.31 -17.19
CA VAL A 243 11.92 -30.55 -16.22
C VAL A 243 12.81 -29.42 -15.68
N ASN A 244 12.48 -28.17 -16.02
CA ASN A 244 13.20 -26.99 -15.56
C ASN A 244 12.89 -26.75 -14.07
N THR A 245 13.54 -27.53 -13.22
CA THR A 245 13.34 -27.56 -11.77
C THR A 245 13.52 -26.18 -11.12
N PRO A 246 14.48 -25.33 -11.54
CA PRO A 246 14.56 -23.94 -11.07
C PRO A 246 13.33 -23.09 -11.42
N MET A 247 12.77 -23.25 -12.62
CA MET A 247 11.55 -22.55 -13.04
C MET A 247 10.33 -23.03 -12.26
N LEU A 248 10.15 -24.35 -12.11
CA LEU A 248 9.07 -24.93 -11.32
C LEU A 248 9.14 -24.49 -9.87
N ASN A 249 10.32 -24.53 -9.23
CA ASN A 249 10.48 -24.05 -7.86
C ASN A 249 10.15 -22.55 -7.71
N ARG A 250 10.42 -21.72 -8.75
CA ARG A 250 10.01 -20.31 -8.74
C ARG A 250 8.51 -20.15 -8.95
N ALA A 251 7.90 -20.91 -9.86
CA ALA A 251 6.47 -20.91 -10.11
C ALA A 251 5.69 -21.39 -8.86
N THR A 252 6.14 -22.47 -8.20
CA THR A 252 5.58 -22.95 -6.94
C THR A 252 5.68 -21.90 -5.84
N LYS A 253 6.83 -21.23 -5.69
CA LYS A 253 6.99 -20.13 -4.72
C LYS A 253 6.10 -18.93 -5.04
N ALA A 254 5.87 -18.63 -6.32
CA ALA A 254 4.95 -17.58 -6.73
C ALA A 254 3.50 -17.96 -6.40
N VAL A 255 3.07 -19.18 -6.73
CA VAL A 255 1.73 -19.72 -6.39
C VAL A 255 1.51 -19.73 -4.89
N GLN A 256 2.50 -20.12 -4.10
CA GLN A 256 2.40 -20.14 -2.64
C GLN A 256 2.27 -18.73 -2.06
N ALA A 257 3.06 -17.76 -2.56
CA ALA A 257 2.92 -16.37 -2.17
C ALA A 257 1.54 -15.78 -2.54
N LEU A 258 0.93 -16.27 -3.62
CA LEU A 258 -0.41 -15.85 -4.04
C LEU A 258 -1.52 -16.44 -3.21
N ALA A 259 -1.40 -17.71 -2.85
CA ALA A 259 -2.33 -18.35 -1.93
C ALA A 259 -2.27 -17.69 -0.54
N GLU A 260 -1.07 -17.34 -0.07
CA GLU A 260 -0.87 -16.58 1.18
C GLU A 260 -1.51 -15.19 1.10
N LEU A 261 -1.38 -14.48 -0.04
CA LEU A 261 -2.03 -13.18 -0.25
C LEU A 261 -3.55 -13.28 -0.37
N ALA A 262 -4.08 -14.30 -1.04
CA ALA A 262 -5.52 -14.51 -1.20
C ALA A 262 -6.21 -14.95 0.10
N ALA A 263 -5.47 -15.53 1.04
CA ALA A 263 -5.96 -15.89 2.38
C ALA A 263 -5.99 -14.71 3.36
N LEU A 264 -5.36 -13.59 3.02
CA LEU A 264 -5.41 -12.36 3.80
C LEU A 264 -6.68 -11.57 3.47
N ASP A 265 -7.16 -10.80 4.44
CA ASP A 265 -8.19 -9.78 4.19
C ASP A 265 -7.73 -8.83 3.07
N PRO A 266 -8.60 -8.41 2.13
CA PRO A 266 -8.21 -7.64 0.95
C PRO A 266 -7.40 -6.37 1.25
N GLU A 267 -7.71 -5.68 2.36
CA GLU A 267 -6.96 -4.49 2.79
C GLU A 267 -5.57 -4.84 3.31
N VAL A 268 -5.44 -5.99 3.99
CA VAL A 268 -4.18 -6.50 4.53
C VAL A 268 -3.29 -7.05 3.41
N ALA A 269 -3.87 -7.79 2.45
CA ALA A 269 -3.17 -8.29 1.27
C ALA A 269 -2.56 -7.14 0.46
N ALA A 270 -3.33 -6.08 0.21
CA ALA A 270 -2.86 -4.88 -0.49
C ALA A 270 -1.70 -4.17 0.24
N SER A 271 -1.69 -4.21 1.58
CA SER A 271 -0.66 -3.56 2.40
C SER A 271 0.67 -4.32 2.48
N GLN A 272 0.65 -5.65 2.26
CA GLN A 272 1.83 -6.51 2.42
C GLN A 272 2.63 -6.72 1.13
N VAL A 273 2.11 -6.29 -0.02
CA VAL A 273 2.83 -6.39 -1.30
C VAL A 273 3.87 -5.26 -1.40
N PRO A 274 5.18 -5.56 -1.41
CA PRO A 274 6.20 -4.52 -1.51
C PRO A 274 6.17 -3.89 -2.91
N ALA A 275 5.83 -2.61 -3.00
CA ALA A 275 5.73 -1.84 -4.24
C ALA A 275 7.00 -1.88 -5.14
N VAL A 276 8.14 -2.28 -4.57
CA VAL A 276 9.42 -2.47 -5.28
C VAL A 276 9.40 -3.73 -6.17
N ARG A 277 8.73 -4.82 -5.75
CA ARG A 277 8.61 -6.04 -6.58
C ARG A 277 7.66 -5.87 -7.77
N CYS A 278 6.73 -4.93 -7.69
CA CYS A 278 5.79 -4.61 -8.77
C CYS A 278 6.36 -3.70 -9.86
N ARG A 279 7.53 -3.09 -9.64
CA ARG A 279 8.14 -2.12 -10.59
C ARG A 279 9.16 -2.74 -11.55
N GLU A 280 9.66 -3.95 -11.28
CA GLU A 280 10.69 -4.60 -12.11
C GLU A 280 10.14 -5.21 -13.42
N TYR A 281 8.83 -5.14 -13.69
CA TYR A 281 8.18 -5.75 -14.86
C TYR A 281 7.12 -4.81 -15.45
N SER A 282 7.56 -3.96 -16.38
CA SER A 282 6.87 -2.74 -16.88
C SER A 282 5.88 -2.97 -18.04
N GLY A 283 5.25 -4.14 -18.16
CA GLY A 283 4.33 -4.45 -19.27
C GLY A 283 2.89 -4.80 -18.88
N CYS A 284 2.53 -4.70 -17.60
CA CYS A 284 1.18 -5.02 -17.10
C CYS A 284 0.75 -3.94 -16.10
N ALA A 285 -0.46 -3.40 -16.22
CA ALA A 285 -0.97 -2.25 -15.46
C ALA A 285 -1.23 -2.54 -13.97
N GLY A 286 -0.94 -3.75 -13.48
CA GLY A 286 -0.92 -4.09 -12.06
C GLY A 286 -0.49 -5.53 -11.77
N LEU A 287 -0.22 -5.86 -10.50
CA LEU A 287 0.12 -7.23 -10.06
C LEU A 287 -0.95 -8.24 -10.47
N ALA A 288 -2.24 -7.87 -10.38
CA ALA A 288 -3.34 -8.70 -10.83
C ALA A 288 -3.25 -9.04 -12.33
N GLU A 289 -2.91 -8.06 -13.17
CA GLU A 289 -2.76 -8.28 -14.60
C GLU A 289 -1.50 -9.09 -14.93
N TRP A 290 -0.40 -8.89 -14.20
CA TRP A 290 0.80 -9.74 -14.33
C TRP A 290 0.51 -11.19 -13.94
N LEU A 291 -0.19 -11.40 -12.84
CA LEU A 291 -0.58 -12.73 -12.40
C LEU A 291 -1.48 -13.40 -13.41
N MET A 292 -2.43 -12.67 -13.98
CA MET A 292 -3.30 -13.16 -15.03
C MET A 292 -2.49 -13.55 -16.28
N LYS A 293 -1.57 -12.70 -16.76
CA LYS A 293 -0.70 -13.05 -17.90
C LYS A 293 0.27 -14.19 -17.61
N PHE A 294 0.80 -14.28 -16.38
CA PHE A 294 1.66 -15.38 -15.96
C PHE A 294 0.89 -16.70 -15.88
N ILE A 295 -0.35 -16.67 -15.39
CA ILE A 295 -1.24 -17.83 -15.36
C ILE A 295 -1.64 -18.23 -16.78
N GLU A 296 -1.98 -17.29 -17.66
CA GLU A 296 -2.24 -17.55 -19.08
C GLU A 296 -1.03 -18.22 -19.75
N PHE A 297 0.18 -17.70 -19.52
CA PHE A 297 1.40 -18.30 -20.06
C PHE A 297 1.68 -19.71 -19.52
N CYS A 298 1.42 -19.94 -18.23
CA CYS A 298 1.53 -21.27 -17.64
C CYS A 298 0.49 -22.24 -18.22
N ASP A 299 -0.73 -21.77 -18.48
CA ASP A 299 -1.80 -22.58 -19.06
C ASP A 299 -1.52 -22.91 -20.54
N ASP A 300 -1.05 -21.94 -21.33
CA ASP A 300 -0.66 -22.16 -22.73
C ASP A 300 0.48 -23.18 -22.85
N ARG A 301 1.47 -23.09 -21.94
CA ARG A 301 2.55 -24.08 -21.90
C ARG A 301 2.06 -25.46 -21.46
N ARG A 302 1.16 -25.53 -20.48
CA ARG A 302 0.50 -26.79 -20.06
C ARG A 302 -0.25 -27.43 -21.23
N ARG A 303 -0.95 -26.64 -22.06
CA ARG A 303 -1.66 -27.15 -23.27
C ARG A 303 -0.70 -27.75 -24.28
N LEU A 304 0.43 -27.09 -24.53
CA LEU A 304 1.45 -27.60 -25.46
C LEU A 304 2.11 -28.89 -24.95
N GLU A 305 2.33 -29.00 -23.64
CA GLU A 305 3.00 -30.15 -23.03
C GLU A 305 2.01 -31.31 -22.71
N THR A 306 0.71 -31.04 -22.49
CA THR A 306 -0.31 -32.02 -22.06
C THR A 306 -1.70 -31.83 -22.72
N PRO A 307 -1.84 -32.00 -24.04
CA PRO A 307 -3.06 -31.65 -24.78
C PRO A 307 -4.32 -32.44 -24.39
N ALA A 308 -4.20 -33.61 -23.74
CA ALA A 308 -5.35 -34.40 -23.29
C ALA A 308 -6.18 -33.75 -22.15
N LEU A 309 -5.62 -32.75 -21.46
CA LEU A 309 -6.23 -32.10 -20.28
C LEU A 309 -6.81 -30.71 -20.58
N ASP A 310 -7.01 -30.38 -21.85
CA ASP A 310 -7.42 -29.03 -22.29
C ASP A 310 -8.88 -28.68 -21.93
N HIS A 311 -9.74 -29.69 -21.76
CA HIS A 311 -11.14 -29.52 -21.38
C HIS A 311 -11.35 -29.01 -19.93
N LEU A 312 -10.31 -29.06 -19.09
CA LEU A 312 -10.32 -28.57 -17.70
C LEU A 312 -9.79 -27.13 -17.64
N ARG A 313 -10.52 -26.20 -18.28
CA ARG A 313 -10.13 -24.79 -18.34
C ARG A 313 -10.19 -24.17 -16.93
N TRP A 314 -9.08 -23.58 -16.49
CA TRP A 314 -9.06 -22.78 -15.27
C TRP A 314 -9.67 -21.40 -15.58
N THR A 315 -10.80 -21.06 -14.96
CA THR A 315 -11.40 -19.71 -15.06
C THR A 315 -11.35 -18.99 -13.71
N PRO A 316 -10.90 -17.72 -13.65
CA PRO A 316 -10.80 -16.95 -12.41
C PRO A 316 -12.14 -16.78 -11.68
N GLU A 317 -13.24 -16.75 -12.42
CA GLU A 317 -14.63 -16.62 -11.92
C GLU A 317 -15.05 -17.76 -10.99
N ALA A 318 -14.41 -18.93 -11.08
CA ALA A 318 -14.67 -20.04 -10.15
C ALA A 318 -14.05 -19.82 -8.75
N SER A 319 -13.21 -18.80 -8.56
CA SER A 319 -12.39 -18.61 -7.37
C SER A 319 -12.42 -17.21 -6.74
N LEU A 320 -13.14 -16.23 -7.32
CA LEU A 320 -13.19 -14.85 -6.82
C LEU A 320 -14.62 -14.32 -6.77
N GLY A 321 -15.30 -14.57 -5.65
CA GLY A 321 -16.53 -13.87 -5.26
C GLY A 321 -16.66 -13.89 -3.74
N SER A 322 -16.10 -12.87 -3.06
CA SER A 322 -16.16 -12.74 -1.59
C SER A 322 -17.52 -12.24 -1.08
N ASP A 323 -18.42 -11.79 -1.95
CA ASP A 323 -19.75 -11.25 -1.59
C ASP A 323 -20.91 -12.20 -1.88
N THR A 324 -20.66 -13.36 -2.47
CA THR A 324 -21.69 -14.39 -2.63
C THR A 324 -21.93 -15.03 -1.26
N PRO A 325 -23.17 -15.00 -0.72
CA PRO A 325 -23.47 -15.64 0.55
C PRO A 325 -22.95 -17.07 0.55
N ARG A 326 -22.34 -17.51 1.66
CA ARG A 326 -21.72 -18.84 1.80
C ARG A 326 -22.63 -20.00 1.34
N ALA A 327 -23.95 -19.80 1.39
CA ALA A 327 -24.96 -20.72 0.87
C ALA A 327 -24.93 -20.87 -0.67
N GLU A 328 -24.72 -19.77 -1.41
CA GLU A 328 -24.66 -19.76 -2.87
C GLU A 328 -23.37 -20.39 -3.40
N GLN A 329 -22.23 -20.14 -2.75
CA GLN A 329 -20.96 -20.82 -3.07
C GLN A 329 -21.09 -22.35 -2.90
N GLY A 330 -21.78 -22.79 -1.84
CA GLY A 330 -22.08 -24.20 -1.63
C GLY A 330 -22.96 -24.80 -2.72
N ALA A 331 -23.91 -24.04 -3.25
CA ALA A 331 -24.81 -24.48 -4.33
C ALA A 331 -24.08 -24.61 -5.68
N VAL A 332 -23.21 -23.65 -6.02
CA VAL A 332 -22.38 -23.69 -7.23
C VAL A 332 -21.42 -24.88 -7.18
N LEU A 333 -20.75 -25.08 -6.05
CA LEU A 333 -19.84 -26.21 -5.88
C LEU A 333 -20.57 -27.56 -5.93
N ALA A 334 -21.75 -27.63 -5.30
CA ALA A 334 -22.60 -28.83 -5.35
C ALA A 334 -23.00 -29.17 -6.79
N ARG A 335 -23.30 -28.16 -7.60
CA ARG A 335 -23.63 -28.35 -9.02
C ARG A 335 -22.43 -28.86 -9.82
N ALA A 336 -21.27 -28.25 -9.65
CA ALA A 336 -20.04 -28.66 -10.33
C ALA A 336 -19.65 -30.12 -10.02
N VAL A 337 -19.76 -30.55 -8.75
CA VAL A 337 -19.52 -31.94 -8.35
C VAL A 337 -20.48 -32.91 -9.04
N VAL A 338 -21.76 -32.56 -9.12
CA VAL A 338 -22.78 -33.38 -9.80
C VAL A 338 -22.50 -33.49 -11.29
N ASP A 339 -22.18 -32.38 -11.96
CA ASP A 339 -21.88 -32.36 -13.39
C ASP A 339 -20.58 -33.13 -13.71
N LEU A 340 -19.57 -33.07 -12.83
CA LEU A 340 -18.32 -33.82 -12.99
C LEU A 340 -18.54 -35.33 -12.86
N LEU A 341 -19.27 -35.77 -11.83
CA LEU A 341 -19.65 -37.17 -11.65
C LEU A 341 -20.55 -37.68 -12.79
N ALA A 342 -21.38 -36.81 -13.38
CA ALA A 342 -22.21 -37.17 -14.54
C ALA A 342 -21.37 -37.42 -15.79
N SER A 343 -20.31 -36.64 -15.96
CA SER A 343 -19.47 -36.68 -17.15
C SER A 343 -18.37 -37.75 -17.07
N HIS A 344 -17.80 -37.98 -15.89
CA HIS A 344 -16.61 -38.83 -15.71
C HIS A 344 -16.89 -40.11 -14.91
N GLY A 345 -18.09 -40.28 -14.36
CA GLY A 345 -18.44 -41.42 -13.55
C GLY A 345 -17.93 -41.34 -12.10
N PRO A 346 -17.79 -42.49 -11.41
CA PRO A 346 -17.36 -42.54 -10.02
C PRO A 346 -15.99 -41.88 -9.79
N ALA A 347 -15.88 -41.01 -8.78
CA ALA A 347 -14.64 -40.30 -8.45
C ALA A 347 -14.36 -40.27 -6.94
N THR A 348 -13.09 -40.22 -6.57
CA THR A 348 -12.63 -40.08 -5.18
C THR A 348 -12.69 -38.63 -4.70
N GLU A 349 -12.65 -38.42 -3.39
CA GLU A 349 -12.60 -37.07 -2.80
C GLU A 349 -11.38 -36.27 -3.30
N ALA A 350 -10.25 -36.93 -3.55
CA ALA A 350 -9.03 -36.29 -4.05
C ALA A 350 -9.17 -35.83 -5.52
N GLU A 351 -9.83 -36.63 -6.37
CA GLU A 351 -10.11 -36.28 -7.76
C GLU A 351 -11.14 -35.14 -7.87
N LEU A 352 -12.11 -35.11 -6.96
CA LEU A 352 -13.12 -34.04 -6.88
C LEU A 352 -12.58 -32.73 -6.25
N GLY A 353 -11.45 -32.80 -5.54
CA GLY A 353 -10.88 -31.70 -4.76
C GLY A 353 -9.77 -30.90 -5.43
N VAL A 354 -9.44 -31.17 -6.69
CA VAL A 354 -8.33 -30.47 -7.38
C VAL A 354 -8.66 -28.97 -7.50
N GLY A 355 -7.94 -28.15 -6.74
CA GLY A 355 -8.09 -26.69 -6.74
C GLY A 355 -9.05 -26.11 -5.68
N ILE A 356 -9.64 -26.94 -4.81
CA ILE A 356 -10.55 -26.49 -3.74
C ILE A 356 -9.95 -26.83 -2.38
N ALA A 357 -10.10 -25.95 -1.39
CA ALA A 357 -9.70 -26.24 -0.02
C ALA A 357 -10.42 -27.50 0.50
N THR A 358 -9.66 -28.48 0.98
CA THR A 358 -10.14 -29.82 1.40
C THR A 358 -11.29 -29.78 2.42
N GLY A 359 -11.41 -28.70 3.20
CA GLY A 359 -12.50 -28.53 4.17
C GLY A 359 -13.87 -28.26 3.54
N ASP A 360 -13.93 -27.54 2.42
CA ASP A 360 -15.19 -27.12 1.80
C ASP A 360 -15.78 -28.20 0.89
N ILE A 361 -14.94 -28.93 0.15
CA ILE A 361 -15.37 -30.06 -0.68
C ILE A 361 -16.03 -31.16 0.17
N GLY A 362 -15.41 -31.51 1.31
CA GLY A 362 -15.97 -32.54 2.20
C GLY A 362 -17.35 -32.15 2.77
N ARG A 363 -17.62 -30.86 3.00
CA ARG A 363 -18.93 -30.38 3.45
C ARG A 363 -19.99 -30.51 2.35
N VAL A 364 -19.63 -30.13 1.12
CA VAL A 364 -20.53 -30.24 -0.04
C VAL A 364 -20.85 -31.70 -0.36
N LEU A 365 -19.84 -32.58 -0.33
CA LEU A 365 -20.05 -34.02 -0.51
C LEU A 365 -20.99 -34.60 0.54
N ARG A 366 -20.84 -34.24 1.82
CA ARG A 366 -21.78 -34.67 2.88
C ARG A 366 -23.20 -34.15 2.64
N SER A 367 -23.34 -32.90 2.20
CA SER A 367 -24.64 -32.30 1.87
C SER A 367 -25.33 -33.06 0.71
N LEU A 368 -24.59 -33.34 -0.36
CA LEU A 368 -25.09 -34.07 -1.52
C LEU A 368 -25.47 -35.52 -1.20
N VAL A 369 -24.69 -36.20 -0.35
CA VAL A 369 -25.03 -37.54 0.16
C VAL A 369 -26.30 -37.50 1.01
N THR A 370 -26.42 -36.51 1.91
CA THR A 370 -27.61 -36.34 2.77
C THR A 370 -28.86 -36.06 1.94
N ALA A 371 -28.72 -35.27 0.87
CA ALA A 371 -29.78 -34.97 -0.09
C ALA A 371 -30.05 -36.11 -1.08
N LYS A 372 -29.40 -37.28 -0.93
CA LYS A 372 -29.49 -38.45 -1.82
C LYS A 372 -29.23 -38.14 -3.30
N ARG A 373 -28.42 -37.12 -3.58
CA ARG A 373 -27.99 -36.77 -4.95
C ARG A 373 -26.82 -37.63 -5.42
N ILE A 374 -25.97 -38.05 -4.48
CA ILE A 374 -24.83 -38.93 -4.72
C ILE A 374 -24.78 -40.01 -3.63
N ASN A 375 -24.25 -41.18 -3.96
CA ASN A 375 -23.89 -42.25 -3.04
C ASN A 375 -22.38 -42.22 -2.78
N VAL A 376 -21.98 -42.76 -1.64
CA VAL A 376 -20.56 -42.94 -1.28
C VAL A 376 -20.31 -44.41 -0.95
N ASP A 377 -19.37 -45.00 -1.67
CA ASP A 377 -18.86 -46.34 -1.41
C ASP A 377 -17.48 -46.24 -0.76
N GLN A 378 -17.19 -47.08 0.23
CA GLN A 378 -15.88 -47.14 0.85
C GLN A 378 -15.14 -48.39 0.36
N THR A 379 -14.11 -48.20 -0.46
CA THR A 379 -13.30 -49.31 -1.00
C THR A 379 -11.84 -49.10 -0.57
N GLY A 380 -11.30 -50.01 0.23
CA GLY A 380 -9.88 -49.98 0.63
C GLY A 380 -9.48 -48.74 1.45
N GLY A 381 -10.39 -48.15 2.22
CA GLY A 381 -10.14 -46.93 2.99
C GLY A 381 -10.36 -45.63 2.21
N THR A 382 -10.57 -45.70 0.90
CA THR A 382 -10.89 -44.56 0.04
C THR A 382 -12.39 -44.44 -0.19
N ARG A 383 -12.92 -43.22 -0.06
CA ARG A 383 -14.32 -42.90 -0.39
C ARG A 383 -14.45 -42.61 -1.89
N VAL A 384 -15.31 -43.34 -2.56
CA VAL A 384 -15.66 -43.17 -3.97
C VAL A 384 -17.11 -42.70 -4.05
N TYR A 385 -17.33 -41.57 -4.70
CA TYR A 385 -18.64 -40.95 -4.84
C TYR A 385 -19.23 -41.27 -6.22
N ARG A 386 -20.53 -41.57 -6.27
CA ARG A 386 -21.26 -41.91 -7.51
C ARG A 386 -22.58 -41.15 -7.53
N LEU A 387 -23.06 -40.76 -8.70
CA LEU A 387 -24.41 -40.21 -8.81
C LEU A 387 -25.45 -41.24 -8.38
N CYS A 388 -26.43 -40.81 -7.59
CA CYS A 388 -27.61 -41.63 -7.36
C CYS A 388 -28.36 -41.75 -8.69
N PRO A 389 -28.71 -42.97 -9.14
CA PRO A 389 -29.64 -43.11 -10.24
C PRO A 389 -30.93 -42.38 -9.83
N ILE A 390 -31.32 -41.38 -10.61
CA ILE A 390 -32.56 -40.64 -10.36
C ILE A 390 -33.69 -41.67 -10.45
N ASN A 391 -34.38 -41.93 -9.34
CA ASN A 391 -35.59 -42.73 -9.37
C ASN A 391 -36.61 -41.97 -10.23
N GLU A 392 -36.88 -42.47 -11.43
CA GLU A 392 -37.80 -41.85 -12.41
C GLU A 392 -39.21 -41.59 -11.85
N THR A 393 -39.58 -42.26 -10.74
CA THR A 393 -40.84 -42.04 -10.01
C THR A 393 -41.05 -40.61 -9.51
N GLU A 394 -40.00 -39.82 -9.21
CA GLU A 394 -40.17 -38.44 -8.72
C GLU A 394 -40.48 -37.41 -9.82
N ARG A 395 -40.30 -37.74 -11.11
CA ARG A 395 -40.69 -36.83 -12.21
C ARG A 395 -42.20 -36.78 -12.49
N SER A 396 -42.98 -37.70 -11.91
CA SER A 396 -44.42 -37.87 -12.20
C SER A 396 -45.37 -37.07 -11.29
N HIS A 397 -44.85 -36.24 -10.38
CA HIS A 397 -45.65 -35.40 -9.45
C HIS A 397 -45.27 -33.92 -9.56
N VAL A 398 -45.39 -33.36 -10.77
CA VAL A 398 -45.52 -31.91 -10.96
C VAL A 398 -47.00 -31.63 -11.24
N PRO A 399 -47.75 -30.99 -10.32
CA PRO A 399 -49.16 -30.70 -10.55
C PRO A 399 -49.28 -29.65 -11.66
N GLU A 400 -49.99 -30.04 -12.72
CA GLU A 400 -50.27 -29.24 -13.90
C GLU A 400 -51.01 -27.96 -13.49
N ARG A 401 -50.30 -26.82 -13.49
CA ARG A 401 -50.92 -25.51 -13.19
C ARG A 401 -51.88 -25.18 -14.33
N ARG A 402 -53.18 -25.24 -14.01
CA ARG A 402 -54.28 -24.72 -14.83
C ARG A 402 -53.95 -23.31 -15.32
N ARG A 403 -53.86 -23.15 -16.65
CA ARG A 403 -53.95 -21.84 -17.31
C ARG A 403 -55.39 -21.36 -17.15
N THR A 404 -55.57 -20.24 -16.45
CA THR A 404 -56.77 -19.42 -16.56
C THR A 404 -56.47 -18.30 -17.56
N GLU A 405 -57.11 -18.36 -18.73
CA GLU A 405 -57.37 -17.21 -19.60
C GLU A 405 -58.40 -16.29 -18.91
N PRO A 406 -58.36 -14.97 -19.19
CA PRO A 406 -59.08 -14.46 -20.36
C PRO A 406 -58.22 -13.71 -21.38
#